data_AF-A0A4Q9QG92-F1
#
_entry.id   AF-A0A4Q9QG92-F1
#
_cell.length_a   1.000
_cell.length_b   1.000
_cell.length_c   1.000
_cell.angle_alpha   90.00
_cell.angle_beta   90.00
_cell.angle_gamma   90.00
#
_symmetry.space_group_name_H-M   'P 1'
#
loop_
_entity.id
_entity.type
_entity.pdbx_description
1 polymer ?
#
loop_
_entity_poly.entity_id
_entity_poly.type
_entity_poly.pdbx_seq_one_letter_code
_entity_poly.pdbx_strand_id
1 'polypeptide(L)'
;MSPSSLSRWQAEINRRLEQGVDLEFTLEQFAQAVDALESDKALQAFFDSLVASAAARRIEAYRCPVRECARVLPPGVCPVSCPYCHTDYQQEGCEAIVEYFYRLAGQSSRDIRWVIVIHGMNSRAKWQEEFSWEIANRLSYSAPVLIYKYGWATIDVFARWLHRRLAKRLGERMRIAIGQAEKSRHPSRPDIIAHSFGTLLLSRVLEDPDFADLKFGRIITAASIVRPDFDWDRLVAEGRIEAILNHVGAQDGAVPYAQYAIPGAGPGGVAGYDAKAVLNVRTEDYRHSGFFIPENLRVLISREGLWHGFLTRPLTHFRPVGAFVPGREWRPAPVLARILTRSMAYTVFCLLAPFSWLRRRLDP
;
A
#
# COMPACT_ATOMS: atom_id res chain seq x y z
N MET A 1 5.16 36.33 6.65
CA MET A 1 6.40 36.42 5.86
C MET A 1 6.33 35.35 4.80
N SER A 2 6.48 35.69 3.52
CA SER A 2 6.50 34.71 2.44
C SER A 2 7.72 33.78 2.60
N PRO A 3 7.59 32.47 2.33
CA PRO A 3 8.71 31.54 2.37
C PRO A 3 9.83 32.00 1.43
N SER A 4 11.09 31.77 1.81
CA SER A 4 12.24 32.09 0.95
C SER A 4 12.24 31.18 -0.29
N SER A 5 12.83 31.65 -1.40
CA SER A 5 12.90 30.86 -2.64
C SER A 5 13.53 29.47 -2.41
N LEU A 6 14.60 29.39 -1.62
CA LEU A 6 15.25 28.13 -1.24
C LEU A 6 14.28 27.17 -0.54
N SER A 7 13.49 27.67 0.42
CA SER A 7 12.52 26.84 1.14
C SER A 7 11.41 26.29 0.22
N ARG A 8 10.98 27.09 -0.77
CA ARG A 8 10.02 26.67 -1.79
C ARG A 8 10.61 25.60 -2.71
N TRP A 9 11.85 25.76 -3.15
CA TRP A 9 12.54 24.76 -3.99
C TRP A 9 12.75 23.45 -3.23
N GLN A 10 13.20 23.52 -1.98
CA GLN A 10 13.36 22.32 -1.15
C GLN A 10 12.02 21.62 -0.90
N ALA A 11 10.93 22.38 -0.69
CA ALA A 11 9.60 21.81 -0.53
C ALA A 11 9.14 21.05 -1.80
N GLU A 12 9.42 21.58 -2.99
CA GLU A 12 9.10 20.91 -4.25
C GLU A 12 9.93 19.63 -4.47
N ILE A 13 11.22 19.65 -4.14
CA ILE A 13 12.08 18.45 -4.16
C ILE A 13 11.53 17.39 -3.21
N ASN A 14 11.20 17.78 -1.98
CA ASN A 14 10.63 16.88 -0.97
C ASN A 14 9.29 16.31 -1.46
N ARG A 15 8.41 17.13 -2.04
CA ARG A 15 7.14 16.68 -2.62
C ARG A 15 7.34 15.61 -3.69
N ARG A 16 8.25 15.83 -4.65
CA ARG A 16 8.57 14.86 -5.71
C ARG A 16 9.11 13.55 -5.15
N LEU A 17 10.02 13.61 -4.18
CA LEU A 17 10.57 12.41 -3.51
C LEU A 17 9.52 11.66 -2.68
N GLU A 18 8.65 12.38 -1.98
CA GLU A 18 7.55 11.81 -1.17
C GLU A 18 6.49 11.13 -2.04
N GLN A 19 6.18 11.71 -3.19
CA GLN A 19 5.20 11.17 -4.12
C GLN A 19 5.81 10.14 -5.08
N GLY A 20 7.13 10.20 -5.32
CA GLY A 20 7.84 9.39 -6.29
C GLY A 20 7.51 9.76 -7.74
N VAL A 21 7.10 11.00 -8.00
CA VAL A 21 6.70 11.51 -9.33
C VAL A 21 7.66 12.58 -9.81
N ASP A 22 7.79 12.71 -11.13
CA ASP A 22 8.61 13.74 -11.79
C ASP A 22 10.03 13.82 -11.23
N LEU A 23 10.63 12.65 -10.96
CA LEU A 23 11.99 12.54 -10.42
C LEU A 23 13.07 12.88 -11.46
N GLU A 24 12.71 12.91 -12.74
CA GLU A 24 13.57 13.30 -13.86
C GLU A 24 12.92 14.48 -14.59
N PHE A 25 13.64 15.59 -14.72
CA PHE A 25 13.09 16.85 -15.22
C PHE A 25 14.17 17.80 -15.73
N THR A 26 13.79 18.76 -16.56
CA THR A 26 14.65 19.89 -16.96
C THR A 26 14.61 21.01 -15.93
N LEU A 27 15.61 21.89 -15.95
CA LEU A 27 15.61 23.09 -15.11
C LEU A 27 14.38 23.96 -15.37
N GLU A 28 14.00 24.12 -16.64
CA GLU A 28 12.78 24.83 -17.06
C GLU A 28 11.52 24.24 -16.42
N GLN A 29 11.32 22.92 -16.50
CA GLN A 29 10.17 22.24 -15.91
C GLN A 29 10.10 22.44 -14.39
N PHE A 30 11.24 22.42 -13.70
CA PHE A 30 11.28 22.69 -12.27
C PHE A 30 10.99 24.16 -11.97
N ALA A 31 11.60 25.08 -12.71
CA ALA A 31 11.39 26.51 -12.55
C ALA A 31 9.91 26.89 -12.73
N GLN A 32 9.24 26.31 -13.73
CA GLN A 32 7.80 26.46 -13.94
C GLN A 32 6.98 25.94 -12.75
N ALA A 33 7.33 24.77 -12.20
CA ALA A 33 6.62 24.19 -11.06
C ALA A 33 6.72 25.02 -9.78
N VAL A 34 7.78 25.82 -9.64
CA VAL A 34 8.03 26.67 -8.47
C VAL A 34 7.87 28.15 -8.76
N ASP A 35 7.26 28.56 -9.88
CA ASP A 35 7.16 29.97 -10.29
C ASP A 35 8.49 30.74 -10.14
N ALA A 36 9.54 30.23 -10.78
CA ALA A 36 10.86 30.85 -10.88
C ALA A 36 11.26 31.02 -12.35
N LEU A 37 12.24 31.89 -12.61
CA LEU A 37 12.86 32.03 -13.93
C LEU A 37 13.92 30.95 -14.10
N GLU A 38 13.97 30.30 -15.26
CA GLU A 38 15.01 29.30 -15.57
C GLU A 38 16.43 29.92 -15.52
N SER A 39 16.55 31.20 -15.87
CA SER A 39 17.80 31.96 -15.83
C SER A 39 18.22 32.41 -14.42
N ASP A 40 17.50 31.99 -13.37
CA ASP A 40 17.86 32.28 -11.99
C ASP A 40 19.16 31.55 -11.59
N LYS A 41 20.24 32.32 -11.42
CA LYS A 41 21.55 31.80 -11.00
C LYS A 41 21.50 31.12 -9.63
N ALA A 42 20.60 31.55 -8.73
CA ALA A 42 20.46 30.91 -7.43
C ALA A 42 19.80 29.52 -7.55
N LEU A 43 18.88 29.34 -8.51
CA LEU A 43 18.29 28.04 -8.80
C LEU A 43 19.33 27.08 -9.41
N GLN A 44 20.17 27.57 -10.32
CA GLN A 44 21.28 26.79 -10.87
C GLN A 44 22.26 26.35 -9.77
N ALA A 45 22.69 27.28 -8.92
CA ALA A 45 23.56 26.97 -7.78
C ALA A 45 22.93 25.97 -6.80
N PHE A 46 21.61 26.04 -6.60
CA PHE A 46 20.88 25.05 -5.80
C PHE A 46 20.99 23.65 -6.41
N PHE A 47 20.77 23.49 -7.71
CA PHE A 47 20.92 22.18 -8.36
C PHE A 47 22.36 21.68 -8.42
N ASP A 48 23.33 22.57 -8.63
CA ASP A 48 24.74 22.21 -8.54
C ASP A 48 25.09 21.67 -7.14
N SER A 49 24.51 22.24 -6.08
CA SER A 49 24.67 21.75 -4.72
C SER A 49 24.05 20.35 -4.51
N LEU A 50 22.88 20.08 -5.11
CA LEU A 50 22.24 18.76 -5.06
C LEU A 50 23.05 17.70 -5.82
N VAL A 51 23.67 18.08 -6.94
CA VAL A 51 24.56 17.19 -7.70
C VAL A 51 25.83 16.92 -6.91
N ALA A 52 26.44 17.94 -6.31
CA ALA A 52 27.62 17.81 -5.47
C ALA A 52 27.38 16.91 -4.23
N SER A 53 26.17 16.95 -3.67
CA SER A 53 25.79 16.10 -2.54
C SER A 53 25.26 14.72 -2.94
N ALA A 54 25.29 14.37 -4.24
CA ALA A 54 24.69 13.16 -4.81
C ALA A 54 23.18 12.97 -4.53
N ALA A 55 22.48 14.04 -4.16
CA ALA A 55 21.03 14.06 -4.01
C ALA A 55 20.32 14.13 -5.38
N ALA A 56 21.04 14.59 -6.40
CA ALA A 56 20.62 14.54 -7.79
C ALA A 56 21.78 14.10 -8.69
N ARG A 57 21.44 13.60 -9.88
CA ARG A 57 22.38 13.37 -10.98
C ARG A 57 21.99 14.26 -12.14
N ARG A 58 22.97 14.96 -12.73
CA ARG A 58 22.79 15.62 -14.03
C ARG A 58 22.98 14.61 -15.15
N ILE A 59 22.04 14.59 -16.08
CA ILE A 59 22.02 13.74 -17.28
C ILE A 59 22.11 14.69 -18.48
N GLU A 60 23.10 14.46 -19.32
CA GLU A 60 23.25 15.16 -20.59
C GLU A 60 22.48 14.38 -21.67
N ALA A 61 21.51 15.04 -22.27
CA ALA A 61 20.74 14.55 -23.40
C ALA A 61 20.81 15.56 -24.54
N TYR A 62 20.26 15.18 -25.69
CA TYR A 62 20.29 16.00 -26.89
C TYR A 62 18.88 16.18 -27.42
N ARG A 63 18.60 17.33 -28.03
CA ARG A 63 17.34 17.61 -28.71
C ARG A 63 17.61 17.88 -30.17
N CYS A 64 16.75 17.32 -31.03
CA CYS A 64 16.82 17.57 -32.46
C CYS A 64 16.57 19.07 -32.74
N PRO A 65 17.48 19.77 -33.47
CA PRO A 65 17.34 21.20 -33.77
C PRO A 65 16.26 21.49 -34.83
N VAL A 66 15.84 20.46 -35.58
CA VAL A 66 14.79 20.58 -36.59
C VAL A 66 13.47 20.89 -35.91
N ARG A 67 12.90 22.05 -36.23
CA ARG A 67 11.71 22.60 -35.56
C ARG A 67 10.49 21.68 -35.67
N GLU A 68 10.29 20.98 -36.79
CA GLU A 68 9.20 20.00 -36.90
C GLU A 68 9.44 18.73 -36.09
N CYS A 69 10.70 18.43 -35.72
CA CYS A 69 11.03 17.27 -34.91
C CYS A 69 11.05 17.62 -33.42
N ALA A 70 11.98 18.50 -33.00
CA ALA A 70 12.19 18.97 -31.63
C ALA A 70 12.22 17.87 -30.54
N ARG A 71 12.42 16.60 -30.90
CA ARG A 71 12.39 15.46 -29.97
C ARG A 71 13.67 15.38 -29.17
N VAL A 72 13.51 15.06 -27.89
CA VAL A 72 14.62 14.65 -27.02
C VAL A 72 15.10 13.27 -27.46
N LEU A 73 16.41 13.15 -27.58
CA LEU A 73 17.14 11.98 -28.04
C LEU A 73 17.67 11.21 -26.83
N PRO A 74 17.91 9.89 -26.97
CA PRO A 74 18.48 9.10 -25.90
C PRO A 74 19.79 9.72 -25.36
N PRO A 75 20.00 9.76 -24.02
CA PRO A 75 21.23 10.29 -23.44
C PRO A 75 22.42 9.42 -23.84
N GLY A 76 23.59 10.03 -24.03
CA GLY A 76 24.80 9.30 -24.46
C GLY A 76 25.75 10.13 -25.30
N VAL A 77 26.28 9.52 -26.36
CA VAL A 77 27.17 10.20 -27.31
C VAL A 77 26.35 11.14 -28.18
N CYS A 78 26.90 12.33 -28.47
CA CYS A 78 26.27 13.30 -29.37
C CYS A 78 25.89 12.63 -30.70
N PRO A 79 24.59 12.57 -31.04
CA PRO A 79 24.13 11.89 -32.24
C PRO A 79 24.50 12.69 -33.48
N VAL A 80 25.01 12.02 -34.51
CA VAL A 80 25.27 12.63 -35.83
C VAL A 80 24.00 12.77 -36.67
N SER A 81 22.95 12.02 -36.35
CA SER A 81 21.65 12.10 -37.02
C SER A 81 20.49 11.82 -36.07
N CYS A 82 19.31 12.34 -36.40
CA CYS A 82 18.10 12.13 -35.62
C CYS A 82 17.48 10.75 -35.92
N PRO A 83 17.25 9.87 -34.94
CA PRO A 83 16.58 8.58 -35.17
C PRO A 83 15.09 8.70 -35.51
N TYR A 84 14.50 9.89 -35.36
CA TYR A 84 13.07 10.13 -35.55
C TYR A 84 12.73 10.81 -36.87
N CYS A 85 13.46 11.86 -37.25
CA CYS A 85 13.25 12.56 -38.52
C CYS A 85 14.35 12.24 -39.56
N HIS A 86 15.32 11.41 -39.19
CA HIS A 86 16.43 10.97 -40.04
C HIS A 86 17.33 12.08 -40.59
N THR A 87 17.19 13.30 -40.07
CA THR A 87 18.06 14.43 -40.39
C THR A 87 19.50 14.12 -39.98
N ASP A 88 20.42 14.22 -40.93
CA ASP A 88 21.87 14.21 -40.69
C ASP A 88 22.31 15.63 -40.35
N TYR A 89 22.81 15.82 -39.14
CA TYR A 89 23.13 17.16 -38.65
C TYR A 89 24.34 17.75 -39.36
N GLN A 90 25.30 16.91 -39.79
CA GLN A 90 26.48 17.37 -40.51
C GLN A 90 26.11 17.86 -41.92
N GLN A 91 25.21 17.15 -42.61
CA GLN A 91 24.78 17.54 -43.96
C GLN A 91 23.94 18.82 -43.94
N GLU A 92 23.08 18.98 -42.94
CA GLU A 92 22.23 20.18 -42.79
C GLU A 92 22.97 21.36 -42.13
N GLY A 93 24.25 21.19 -41.76
CA GLY A 93 25.04 22.24 -41.12
C GLY A 93 24.47 22.70 -39.77
N CYS A 94 23.85 21.78 -39.03
CA CYS A 94 23.30 22.04 -37.70
C CYS A 94 23.93 21.11 -36.66
N GLU A 95 23.68 21.39 -35.37
CA GLU A 95 24.16 20.56 -34.27
C GLU A 95 22.99 20.21 -33.34
N ALA A 96 23.07 19.05 -32.70
CA ALA A 96 22.09 18.66 -31.70
C ALA A 96 22.16 19.63 -30.50
N ILE A 97 21.00 20.09 -30.04
CA ILE A 97 20.93 21.03 -28.92
C ILE A 97 21.16 20.24 -27.63
N VAL A 98 22.19 20.61 -26.85
CA VAL A 98 22.45 19.98 -25.55
C VAL A 98 21.37 20.41 -24.56
N GLU A 99 20.78 19.43 -23.88
CA GLU A 99 19.74 19.65 -22.88
C GLU A 99 20.07 18.86 -21.61
N TYR A 100 20.02 19.55 -20.46
CA TYR A 100 20.33 18.94 -19.17
C TYR A 100 19.07 18.54 -18.42
N PHE A 101 19.02 17.26 -18.05
CA PHE A 101 18.02 16.71 -17.14
C PHE A 101 18.64 16.51 -15.77
N TYR A 102 17.84 16.70 -14.73
CA TYR A 102 18.18 16.38 -13.36
C TYR A 102 17.36 15.18 -12.93
N ARG A 103 18.02 14.17 -12.36
CA ARG A 103 17.37 13.00 -11.78
C ARG A 103 17.63 12.96 -10.28
N LEU A 104 16.58 13.05 -9.48
CA LEU A 104 16.67 12.96 -8.02
C LEU A 104 16.99 11.54 -7.57
N ALA A 105 17.77 11.44 -6.50
CA ALA A 105 18.04 10.19 -5.81
C ALA A 105 16.82 9.76 -4.99
N GLY A 106 15.93 9.00 -5.61
CA GLY A 106 14.69 8.53 -5.00
C GLY A 106 14.10 7.32 -5.70
N GLN A 107 13.04 6.75 -5.11
CA GLN A 107 12.26 5.68 -5.72
C GLN A 107 11.06 6.29 -6.45
N SER A 108 10.74 5.78 -7.63
CA SER A 108 9.51 6.17 -8.32
C SER A 108 8.28 5.56 -7.66
N SER A 109 7.14 6.21 -7.81
CA SER A 109 5.85 5.62 -7.45
C SER A 109 5.63 4.33 -8.24
N ARG A 110 4.97 3.35 -7.62
CA ARG A 110 4.60 2.09 -8.27
C ARG A 110 3.10 2.03 -8.57
N ASP A 111 2.77 1.19 -9.54
CA ASP A 111 1.37 0.83 -9.81
C ASP A 111 0.84 -0.22 -8.84
N ILE A 112 -0.48 -0.17 -8.60
CA ILE A 112 -1.24 -1.22 -7.92
C ILE A 112 -1.51 -2.33 -8.95
N ARG A 113 -0.68 -3.36 -8.98
CA ARG A 113 -0.72 -4.34 -10.08
C ARG A 113 -1.87 -5.33 -9.98
N TRP A 114 -2.24 -5.72 -8.76
CA TRP A 114 -3.47 -6.42 -8.40
C TRP A 114 -3.56 -6.57 -6.88
N VAL A 115 -4.78 -6.75 -6.35
CA VAL A 115 -5.05 -6.76 -4.91
C VAL A 115 -5.91 -7.95 -4.53
N ILE A 116 -5.63 -8.56 -3.38
CA ILE A 116 -6.54 -9.52 -2.72
C ILE A 116 -7.24 -8.82 -1.57
N VAL A 117 -8.58 -8.84 -1.58
CA VAL A 117 -9.39 -8.25 -0.50
C VAL A 117 -10.07 -9.33 0.34
N ILE A 118 -9.97 -9.21 1.66
CA ILE A 118 -10.44 -10.19 2.64
C ILE A 118 -11.36 -9.48 3.63
N HIS A 119 -12.63 -9.91 3.68
CA HIS A 119 -13.63 -9.27 4.52
C HIS A 119 -13.57 -9.74 6.00
N GLY A 120 -14.23 -8.99 6.88
CA GLY A 120 -14.46 -9.36 8.27
C GLY A 120 -15.65 -10.31 8.48
N MET A 121 -15.85 -10.75 9.72
CA MET A 121 -16.95 -11.66 10.06
C MET A 121 -18.34 -11.04 9.78
N ASN A 122 -19.36 -11.89 9.61
CA ASN A 122 -20.76 -11.47 9.48
C ASN A 122 -21.05 -10.36 8.44
N SER A 123 -20.43 -10.45 7.25
CA SER A 123 -20.63 -9.48 6.17
C SER A 123 -20.83 -10.17 4.83
N ARG A 124 -21.73 -9.63 4.00
CA ARG A 124 -21.81 -9.97 2.56
C ARG A 124 -20.69 -9.31 1.74
N ALA A 125 -19.92 -8.46 2.41
CA ALA A 125 -18.76 -7.76 1.88
C ALA A 125 -19.06 -6.91 0.64
N LYS A 126 -20.21 -6.23 0.63
CA LYS A 126 -20.60 -5.29 -0.45
C LYS A 126 -19.52 -4.24 -0.73
N TRP A 127 -18.80 -3.82 0.31
CA TRP A 127 -17.68 -2.89 0.16
C TRP A 127 -16.56 -3.42 -0.74
N GLN A 128 -16.37 -4.75 -0.86
CA GLN A 128 -15.35 -5.32 -1.74
C GLN A 128 -15.69 -5.07 -3.21
N GLU A 129 -16.98 -5.10 -3.55
CA GLU A 129 -17.49 -4.80 -4.89
C GLU A 129 -17.35 -3.30 -5.18
N GLU A 130 -17.70 -2.45 -4.22
CA GLU A 130 -17.50 -1.00 -4.32
C GLU A 130 -16.02 -0.62 -4.43
N PHE A 131 -15.15 -1.23 -3.63
CA PHE A 131 -13.70 -1.06 -3.72
C PHE A 131 -13.19 -1.45 -5.11
N SER A 132 -13.63 -2.62 -5.63
CA SER A 132 -13.27 -3.06 -6.98
C SER A 132 -13.73 -2.06 -8.05
N TRP A 133 -14.94 -1.52 -7.91
CA TRP A 133 -15.49 -0.51 -8.82
C TRP A 133 -14.67 0.78 -8.79
N GLU A 134 -14.37 1.30 -7.60
CA GLU A 134 -13.61 2.54 -7.47
C GLU A 134 -12.16 2.40 -7.95
N ILE A 135 -11.50 1.28 -7.66
CA ILE A 135 -10.15 0.99 -8.19
C ILE A 135 -10.16 0.95 -9.71
N ALA A 136 -11.13 0.26 -10.32
CA ALA A 136 -11.24 0.16 -11.77
C ALA A 136 -11.51 1.50 -12.47
N ASN A 137 -12.25 2.41 -11.83
CA ASN A 137 -12.60 3.72 -12.43
C ASN A 137 -11.56 4.81 -12.16
N ARG A 138 -10.67 4.64 -11.18
CA ARG A 138 -9.71 5.68 -10.78
C ARG A 138 -8.31 5.47 -11.32
N LEU A 139 -7.90 4.21 -11.48
CA LEU A 139 -6.60 3.92 -12.03
C LEU A 139 -6.67 4.03 -13.55
N SER A 140 -5.67 4.67 -14.15
CA SER A 140 -5.54 4.75 -15.61
C SER A 140 -5.14 3.41 -16.25
N TYR A 141 -5.03 2.35 -15.45
CA TYR A 141 -4.66 1.00 -15.83
C TYR A 141 -5.51 -0.02 -15.07
N SER A 142 -5.64 -1.23 -15.62
CA SER A 142 -6.38 -2.32 -15.00
C SER A 142 -5.63 -2.89 -13.80
N ALA A 143 -6.23 -2.79 -12.60
CA ALA A 143 -5.77 -3.45 -11.39
C ALA A 143 -6.81 -4.47 -10.91
N PRO A 144 -6.64 -5.77 -11.22
CA PRO A 144 -7.57 -6.81 -10.79
C PRO A 144 -7.72 -6.86 -9.26
N VAL A 145 -8.96 -7.02 -8.80
CA VAL A 145 -9.27 -7.22 -7.37
C VAL A 145 -9.84 -8.61 -7.17
N LEU A 146 -9.10 -9.47 -6.47
CA LEU A 146 -9.60 -10.77 -6.05
C LEU A 146 -10.40 -10.62 -4.76
N ILE A 147 -11.71 -10.80 -4.87
CA ILE A 147 -12.64 -10.79 -3.75
C ILE A 147 -12.67 -12.18 -3.11
N TYR A 148 -12.07 -12.31 -1.93
CA TYR A 148 -12.21 -13.54 -1.15
C TYR A 148 -13.39 -13.46 -0.19
N LYS A 149 -14.42 -14.28 -0.46
CA LYS A 149 -15.55 -14.51 0.45
C LYS A 149 -15.46 -15.91 1.07
N TYR A 150 -15.28 -15.99 2.39
CA TYR A 150 -15.30 -17.26 3.14
C TYR A 150 -16.69 -17.63 3.68
N GLY A 151 -17.70 -16.83 3.34
CA GLY A 151 -19.09 -17.02 3.77
C GLY A 151 -19.39 -16.41 5.14
N TRP A 152 -20.55 -16.75 5.68
CA TRP A 152 -21.04 -16.24 6.97
C TRP A 152 -20.33 -16.91 8.15
N ALA A 153 -19.12 -16.44 8.49
CA ALA A 153 -18.53 -16.73 9.80
C ALA A 153 -19.22 -15.82 10.83
N THR A 154 -20.18 -16.36 11.57
CA THR A 154 -20.82 -15.67 12.70
C THR A 154 -20.23 -16.20 14.00
N ILE A 155 -20.68 -17.37 14.43
CA ILE A 155 -20.21 -18.06 15.65
C ILE A 155 -18.93 -18.86 15.42
N ASP A 156 -18.61 -19.15 14.16
CA ASP A 156 -17.42 -19.91 13.73
C ASP A 156 -16.11 -19.32 14.26
N VAL A 157 -16.12 -18.00 14.54
CA VAL A 157 -15.00 -17.23 15.07
C VAL A 157 -14.60 -17.62 16.51
N PHE A 158 -15.41 -18.43 17.20
CA PHE A 158 -15.09 -18.95 18.52
C PHE A 158 -14.36 -20.30 18.47
N ALA A 159 -14.32 -20.96 17.29
CA ALA A 159 -13.74 -22.28 17.13
C ALA A 159 -12.37 -22.23 16.44
N ARG A 160 -11.28 -22.40 17.22
CA ARG A 160 -9.89 -22.33 16.72
C ARG A 160 -9.61 -23.27 15.54
N TRP A 161 -10.16 -24.48 15.55
CA TRP A 161 -9.96 -25.45 14.47
C TRP A 161 -10.58 -24.97 13.15
N LEU A 162 -11.68 -24.21 13.22
CA LEU A 162 -12.33 -23.65 12.05
C LEU A 162 -11.54 -22.49 11.48
N HIS A 163 -10.87 -21.69 12.32
CA HIS A 163 -9.93 -20.65 11.85
C HIS A 163 -8.82 -21.27 11.02
N ARG A 164 -8.22 -22.38 11.48
CA ARG A 164 -7.19 -23.10 10.71
C ARG A 164 -7.72 -23.60 9.38
N ARG A 165 -8.93 -24.18 9.37
CA ARG A 165 -9.56 -24.65 8.13
C ARG A 165 -9.83 -23.52 7.14
N LEU A 166 -10.34 -22.38 7.62
CA LEU A 166 -10.58 -21.20 6.79
C LEU A 166 -9.28 -20.58 6.29
N ALA A 167 -8.25 -20.52 7.13
CA ALA A 167 -6.91 -20.07 6.74
C ALA A 167 -6.29 -20.97 5.67
N LYS A 168 -6.37 -22.31 5.81
CA LYS A 168 -5.87 -23.23 4.77
C LYS A 168 -6.58 -23.00 3.43
N ARG A 169 -7.91 -22.88 3.44
CA ARG A 169 -8.69 -22.55 2.23
C ARG A 169 -8.30 -21.20 1.63
N LEU A 170 -8.04 -20.20 2.47
CA LEU A 170 -7.58 -18.89 2.03
C LEU A 170 -6.20 -19.00 1.38
N GLY A 171 -5.24 -19.67 2.01
CA GLY A 171 -3.90 -19.89 1.48
C GLY A 171 -3.92 -20.66 0.15
N GLU A 172 -4.73 -21.72 0.04
CA GLU A 172 -4.92 -22.47 -1.22
C GLU A 172 -5.48 -21.57 -2.32
N ARG A 173 -6.49 -20.74 -2.01
CA ARG A 173 -7.05 -19.78 -2.98
C ARG A 173 -6.05 -18.70 -3.37
N MET A 174 -5.24 -18.20 -2.44
CA MET A 174 -4.17 -17.26 -2.74
C MET A 174 -3.15 -17.88 -3.68
N ARG A 175 -2.71 -19.12 -3.43
CA ARG A 175 -1.78 -19.84 -4.30
C ARG A 175 -2.33 -19.99 -5.72
N ILE A 176 -3.59 -20.42 -5.85
CA ILE A 176 -4.25 -20.56 -7.15
C ILE A 176 -4.31 -19.21 -7.87
N ALA A 177 -4.72 -18.14 -7.17
CA ALA A 177 -4.83 -16.82 -7.75
C ALA A 177 -3.49 -16.24 -8.18
N ILE A 178 -2.42 -16.43 -7.38
CA ILE A 178 -1.06 -16.04 -7.74
C ILE A 178 -0.62 -16.78 -9.01
N GLY A 179 -0.83 -18.10 -9.08
CA GLY A 179 -0.52 -18.87 -10.29
C GLY A 179 -1.32 -18.45 -11.52
N GLN A 180 -2.55 -17.96 -11.36
CA GLN A 180 -3.33 -17.36 -12.46
C GLN A 180 -2.80 -15.98 -12.85
N ALA A 181 -2.44 -15.15 -11.87
CA ALA A 181 -1.87 -13.83 -12.08
C ALA A 181 -0.55 -13.92 -12.88
N GLU A 182 0.32 -14.88 -12.54
CA GLU A 182 1.57 -15.15 -13.25
C GLU A 182 1.32 -15.53 -14.72
N LYS A 183 0.35 -16.41 -15.00
CA LYS A 183 -0.05 -16.77 -16.37
C LYS A 183 -0.54 -15.56 -17.17
N SER A 184 -1.17 -14.61 -16.50
CA SER A 184 -1.64 -13.34 -17.07
C SER A 184 -0.58 -12.22 -17.03
N ARG A 185 0.70 -12.54 -16.75
CA ARG A 185 1.82 -11.58 -16.67
C ARG A 185 1.68 -10.49 -15.59
N HIS A 186 0.88 -10.74 -14.56
CA HIS A 186 0.90 -9.94 -13.34
C HIS A 186 2.03 -10.41 -12.41
N PRO A 187 2.56 -9.53 -11.53
CA PRO A 187 3.56 -9.92 -10.56
C PRO A 187 3.04 -10.99 -9.59
N SER A 188 3.92 -11.87 -9.13
CA SER A 188 3.60 -12.95 -8.19
C SER A 188 3.34 -12.48 -6.75
N ARG A 189 3.48 -11.18 -6.48
CA ARG A 189 3.30 -10.54 -5.17
C ARG A 189 2.08 -9.60 -5.19
N PRO A 190 0.87 -10.09 -4.85
CA PRO A 190 -0.29 -9.22 -4.71
C PRO A 190 -0.17 -8.30 -3.50
N ASP A 191 -0.81 -7.14 -3.59
CA ASP A 191 -1.14 -6.34 -2.41
C ASP A 191 -2.35 -6.95 -1.69
N ILE A 192 -2.50 -6.73 -0.39
CA ILE A 192 -3.61 -7.28 0.40
C ILE A 192 -4.31 -6.18 1.17
N ILE A 193 -5.65 -6.22 1.20
CA ILE A 193 -6.45 -5.45 2.15
C ILE A 193 -7.31 -6.42 2.96
N ALA A 194 -7.10 -6.46 4.27
CA ALA A 194 -7.81 -7.36 5.17
C ALA A 194 -8.54 -6.58 6.27
N HIS A 195 -9.76 -6.98 6.59
CA HIS A 195 -10.60 -6.35 7.60
C HIS A 195 -10.92 -7.32 8.75
N SER A 196 -10.83 -6.86 9.99
CA SER A 196 -11.37 -7.55 11.17
C SER A 196 -10.96 -9.04 11.19
N PHE A 197 -11.89 -9.99 11.28
CA PHE A 197 -11.58 -11.43 11.25
C PHE A 197 -10.75 -11.89 10.03
N GLY A 198 -10.87 -11.22 8.90
CA GLY A 198 -10.02 -11.46 7.72
C GLY A 198 -8.54 -11.24 7.99
N THR A 199 -8.17 -10.29 8.87
CA THR A 199 -6.77 -10.07 9.25
C THR A 199 -6.21 -11.23 10.07
N LEU A 200 -7.04 -11.83 10.93
CA LEU A 200 -6.66 -13.03 11.67
C LEU A 200 -6.46 -14.23 10.73
N LEU A 201 -7.34 -14.42 9.75
CA LEU A 201 -7.17 -15.50 8.77
C LEU A 201 -5.87 -15.31 7.96
N LEU A 202 -5.59 -14.09 7.53
CA LEU A 202 -4.35 -13.75 6.85
C LEU A 202 -3.12 -14.04 7.72
N SER A 203 -3.14 -13.65 9.00
CA SER A 203 -2.02 -13.91 9.91
C SER A 203 -1.77 -15.41 10.10
N ARG A 204 -2.83 -16.23 10.06
CA ARG A 204 -2.69 -17.71 10.08
C ARG A 204 -2.08 -18.26 8.81
N VAL A 205 -2.43 -17.74 7.64
CA VAL A 205 -1.76 -18.12 6.38
C VAL A 205 -0.28 -17.78 6.44
N LEU A 206 0.05 -16.62 7.01
CA LEU A 206 1.43 -16.18 7.19
C LEU A 206 2.19 -17.01 8.25
N GLU A 207 1.53 -17.60 9.23
CA GLU A 207 2.17 -18.50 10.21
C GLU A 207 2.33 -19.94 9.70
N ASP A 208 1.53 -20.35 8.72
CA ASP A 208 1.44 -21.75 8.29
C ASP A 208 2.59 -22.12 7.32
N PRO A 209 3.46 -23.09 7.68
CA PRO A 209 4.56 -23.54 6.82
C PRO A 209 4.13 -24.04 5.44
N ASP A 210 2.90 -24.57 5.32
CA ASP A 210 2.36 -25.05 4.05
C ASP A 210 2.24 -23.91 3.02
N PHE A 211 2.26 -22.65 3.45
CA PHE A 211 2.16 -21.45 2.60
C PHE A 211 3.37 -20.52 2.70
N ALA A 212 4.52 -21.04 3.16
CA ALA A 212 5.76 -20.28 3.28
C ALA A 212 6.30 -19.79 1.91
N ASP A 213 5.91 -20.44 0.83
CA ASP A 213 6.20 -20.07 -0.57
C ASP A 213 5.52 -18.75 -0.99
N LEU A 214 4.37 -18.42 -0.40
CA LEU A 214 3.59 -17.26 -0.78
C LEU A 214 4.26 -15.97 -0.33
N LYS A 215 4.41 -15.03 -1.26
CA LYS A 215 4.97 -13.69 -1.03
C LYS A 215 3.95 -12.62 -1.41
N PHE A 216 3.98 -11.52 -0.70
CA PHE A 216 3.01 -10.43 -0.82
C PHE A 216 3.74 -9.10 -0.98
N GLY A 217 3.07 -8.16 -1.66
CA GLY A 217 3.50 -6.77 -1.73
C GLY A 217 3.18 -6.06 -0.42
N ARG A 218 2.43 -4.97 -0.51
CA ARG A 218 2.01 -4.18 0.64
C ARG A 218 0.68 -4.66 1.20
N ILE A 219 0.59 -4.72 2.53
CA ILE A 219 -0.59 -5.21 3.24
C ILE A 219 -1.22 -4.06 4.03
N ILE A 220 -2.52 -3.84 3.84
CA ILE A 220 -3.33 -2.96 4.67
C ILE A 220 -4.20 -3.84 5.56
N THR A 221 -4.13 -3.60 6.86
CA THR A 221 -5.07 -4.17 7.84
C THR A 221 -5.95 -3.06 8.39
N ALA A 222 -7.27 -3.26 8.37
CA ALA A 222 -8.25 -2.32 8.89
C ALA A 222 -9.05 -2.97 10.02
N ALA A 223 -9.24 -2.25 11.13
CA ALA A 223 -9.93 -2.77 12.33
C ALA A 223 -9.41 -4.17 12.75
N SER A 224 -8.09 -4.34 12.70
CA SER A 224 -7.47 -5.65 12.83
C SER A 224 -7.71 -6.29 14.19
N ILE A 225 -7.93 -7.60 14.20
CA ILE A 225 -7.93 -8.39 15.44
C ILE A 225 -6.69 -9.29 15.57
N VAL A 226 -5.62 -8.99 14.81
CA VAL A 226 -4.32 -9.64 14.98
C VAL A 226 -3.69 -9.12 16.28
N ARG A 227 -2.90 -9.96 16.94
CA ARG A 227 -2.20 -9.55 18.15
C ARG A 227 -1.18 -8.44 17.85
N PRO A 228 -1.06 -7.42 18.71
CA PRO A 228 -0.02 -6.40 18.60
C PRO A 228 1.40 -6.96 18.50
N ASP A 229 1.68 -8.08 19.17
CA ASP A 229 2.96 -8.78 19.21
C ASP A 229 3.19 -9.76 18.03
N PHE A 230 2.40 -9.66 16.97
CA PHE A 230 2.60 -10.51 15.79
C PHE A 230 3.89 -10.11 15.07
N ASP A 231 4.72 -11.10 14.73
CA ASP A 231 6.07 -10.91 14.22
C ASP A 231 6.08 -10.50 12.74
N TRP A 232 5.62 -9.27 12.47
CA TRP A 232 5.65 -8.65 11.15
C TRP A 232 7.07 -8.35 10.68
N ASP A 233 7.97 -8.01 11.61
CA ASP A 233 9.37 -7.68 11.33
C ASP A 233 10.10 -8.86 10.68
N ARG A 234 9.90 -10.08 11.19
CA ARG A 234 10.45 -11.29 10.56
C ARG A 234 9.94 -11.48 9.13
N LEU A 235 8.64 -11.31 8.89
CA LEU A 235 8.05 -11.51 7.55
C LEU A 235 8.56 -10.50 6.52
N VAL A 236 8.85 -9.27 6.95
CA VAL A 236 9.46 -8.24 6.10
C VAL A 236 10.95 -8.54 5.88
N ALA A 237 11.69 -8.91 6.92
CA ALA A 237 13.11 -9.27 6.83
C ALA A 237 13.35 -10.48 5.90
N GLU A 238 12.46 -11.47 5.91
CA GLU A 238 12.48 -12.63 5.02
C GLU A 238 12.04 -12.30 3.57
N GLY A 239 11.62 -11.06 3.29
CA GLY A 239 11.12 -10.63 1.99
C GLY A 239 9.80 -11.31 1.58
N ARG A 240 9.04 -11.80 2.57
CA ARG A 240 7.73 -12.42 2.38
C ARG A 240 6.61 -11.39 2.28
N ILE A 241 6.79 -10.22 2.90
CA ILE A 241 5.92 -9.05 2.80
C ILE A 241 6.78 -7.83 2.51
N GLU A 242 6.33 -6.92 1.65
CA GLU A 242 7.05 -5.67 1.38
C GLU A 242 6.89 -4.67 2.52
N ALA A 243 5.64 -4.39 2.93
CA ALA A 243 5.34 -3.46 4.01
C ALA A 243 3.91 -3.65 4.55
N ILE A 244 3.66 -3.11 5.75
CA ILE A 244 2.36 -3.22 6.41
C ILE A 244 1.88 -1.85 6.87
N LEU A 245 0.62 -1.52 6.55
CA LEU A 245 -0.15 -0.43 7.13
C LEU A 245 -1.23 -1.04 8.04
N ASN A 246 -1.22 -0.63 9.31
CA ASN A 246 -2.32 -0.92 10.24
C ASN A 246 -3.17 0.35 10.41
N HIS A 247 -4.34 0.35 9.79
CA HIS A 247 -5.28 1.46 9.84
C HIS A 247 -6.28 1.24 10.99
N VAL A 248 -6.10 2.02 12.05
CA VAL A 248 -6.81 1.98 13.32
C VAL A 248 -7.97 2.98 13.32
N GLY A 249 -9.15 2.53 13.76
CA GLY A 249 -10.30 3.39 13.97
C GLY A 249 -10.40 3.72 15.45
N ALA A 250 -10.31 4.99 15.83
CA ALA A 250 -10.28 5.38 17.25
C ALA A 250 -11.59 5.05 17.99
N GLN A 251 -12.72 4.98 17.25
CA GLN A 251 -14.04 4.65 17.79
C GLN A 251 -14.41 3.16 17.61
N ASP A 252 -13.43 2.29 17.36
CA ASP A 252 -13.68 0.85 17.26
C ASP A 252 -13.90 0.21 18.64
N GLY A 253 -15.17 0.07 19.02
CA GLY A 253 -15.56 -0.58 20.26
C GLY A 253 -15.45 -2.12 20.25
N ALA A 254 -15.27 -2.78 19.09
CA ALA A 254 -15.30 -4.24 19.01
C ALA A 254 -13.91 -4.87 19.19
N VAL A 255 -12.90 -4.27 18.55
CA VAL A 255 -11.51 -4.80 18.54
C VAL A 255 -10.90 -5.01 19.94
N PRO A 256 -11.10 -4.14 20.95
CA PRO A 256 -10.55 -4.34 22.29
C PRO A 256 -10.96 -5.67 22.93
N TYR A 257 -12.17 -6.14 22.61
CA TYR A 257 -12.76 -7.35 23.20
C TYR A 257 -12.38 -8.64 22.45
N ALA A 258 -11.84 -8.55 21.24
CA ALA A 258 -11.53 -9.71 20.41
C ALA A 258 -10.61 -10.71 21.11
N GLN A 259 -9.63 -10.23 21.88
CA GLN A 259 -8.67 -11.07 22.61
C GLN A 259 -9.31 -12.04 23.62
N TYR A 260 -10.47 -11.68 24.16
CA TYR A 260 -11.18 -12.46 25.17
C TYR A 260 -12.03 -13.56 24.55
N ALA A 261 -12.71 -13.28 23.43
CA ALA A 261 -13.66 -14.22 22.85
C ALA A 261 -13.06 -15.06 21.71
N ILE A 262 -12.16 -14.48 20.90
CA ILE A 262 -11.67 -15.09 19.67
C ILE A 262 -10.29 -15.72 19.93
N PRO A 263 -10.13 -17.05 19.75
CA PRO A 263 -8.86 -17.74 19.99
C PRO A 263 -7.71 -17.20 19.15
N GLY A 264 -6.71 -16.65 19.85
CA GLY A 264 -5.48 -16.13 19.25
C GLY A 264 -5.61 -14.76 18.56
N ALA A 265 -6.73 -14.06 18.78
CA ALA A 265 -6.87 -12.66 18.41
C ALA A 265 -6.22 -11.73 19.45
N GLY A 266 -6.01 -10.48 19.06
CA GLY A 266 -5.61 -9.38 19.92
C GLY A 266 -6.10 -8.03 19.40
N PRO A 267 -5.90 -6.93 20.14
CA PRO A 267 -6.48 -5.63 19.82
C PRO A 267 -5.63 -4.79 18.85
N GLY A 268 -5.01 -5.41 17.83
CA GLY A 268 -4.06 -4.71 16.93
C GLY A 268 -4.66 -3.49 16.21
N GLY A 269 -5.95 -3.54 15.86
CA GLY A 269 -6.70 -2.45 15.24
C GLY A 269 -7.07 -1.30 16.18
N VAL A 270 -6.60 -1.30 17.43
CA VAL A 270 -6.74 -0.20 18.41
C VAL A 270 -5.39 0.14 19.04
N ALA A 271 -4.68 -0.88 19.53
CA ALA A 271 -3.38 -0.72 20.18
C ALA A 271 -2.25 -0.41 19.19
N GLY A 272 -2.38 -0.82 17.93
CA GLY A 272 -1.28 -0.86 16.97
C GLY A 272 -0.53 -2.19 17.00
N TYR A 273 0.34 -2.43 16.02
CA TYR A 273 1.33 -3.51 16.03
C TYR A 273 2.67 -2.99 16.56
N ASP A 274 3.31 -3.78 17.40
CA ASP A 274 4.61 -3.53 17.99
C ASP A 274 5.72 -4.11 17.07
N ALA A 275 5.83 -3.52 15.88
CA ALA A 275 6.78 -3.95 14.86
C ALA A 275 7.31 -2.73 14.11
N LYS A 276 8.63 -2.68 13.89
CA LYS A 276 9.30 -1.53 13.26
C LYS A 276 8.94 -1.39 11.79
N ALA A 277 8.66 -2.49 11.12
CA ALA A 277 8.27 -2.54 9.71
C ALA A 277 6.78 -2.22 9.48
N VAL A 278 6.01 -1.97 10.55
CA VAL A 278 4.60 -1.59 10.47
C VAL A 278 4.45 -0.09 10.61
N LEU A 279 3.66 0.49 9.71
CA LEU A 279 3.12 1.83 9.87
C LEU A 279 1.74 1.76 10.52
N ASN A 280 1.62 2.18 11.78
CA ASN A 280 0.32 2.31 12.44
C ASN A 280 -0.25 3.71 12.21
N VAL A 281 -1.48 3.80 11.73
CA VAL A 281 -2.16 5.08 11.47
C VAL A 281 -3.53 5.07 12.12
N ARG A 282 -3.86 6.12 12.87
CA ARG A 282 -5.15 6.28 13.53
C ARG A 282 -6.00 7.33 12.85
N THR A 283 -7.26 7.00 12.59
CA THR A 283 -8.29 7.94 12.19
C THR A 283 -9.33 8.07 13.30
N GLU A 284 -9.56 9.30 13.76
CA GLU A 284 -10.35 9.60 14.96
C GLU A 284 -11.85 9.26 14.80
N ASP A 285 -12.40 9.44 13.60
CA ASP A 285 -13.85 9.29 13.38
C ASP A 285 -14.29 7.88 12.95
N TYR A 286 -13.33 6.97 12.79
CA TYR A 286 -13.61 5.66 12.23
C TYR A 286 -14.01 4.65 13.31
N ARG A 287 -15.19 4.05 13.10
CA ARG A 287 -15.68 2.86 13.83
C ARG A 287 -15.22 1.58 13.12
N HIS A 288 -15.59 0.41 13.65
CA HIS A 288 -15.15 -0.91 13.16
C HIS A 288 -15.24 -1.13 11.64
N SER A 289 -16.33 -0.69 11.01
CA SER A 289 -16.52 -0.76 9.55
C SER A 289 -16.47 0.61 8.88
N GLY A 290 -16.08 1.67 9.61
CA GLY A 290 -16.08 3.05 9.14
C GLY A 290 -15.23 3.26 7.88
N PHE A 291 -14.13 2.51 7.75
CA PHE A 291 -13.25 2.49 6.58
C PHE A 291 -13.96 2.18 5.25
N PHE A 292 -15.07 1.43 5.34
CA PHE A 292 -15.76 0.85 4.19
C PHE A 292 -17.11 1.51 3.94
N ILE A 293 -17.40 2.61 4.65
CA ILE A 293 -18.47 3.53 4.26
C ILE A 293 -18.06 4.13 2.90
N PRO A 294 -18.95 4.18 1.89
CA PRO A 294 -18.66 4.68 0.55
C PRO A 294 -17.80 5.94 0.51
N GLU A 295 -18.19 6.97 1.26
CA GLU A 295 -17.53 8.27 1.31
C GLU A 295 -16.11 8.15 1.85
N ASN A 296 -15.94 7.41 2.95
CA ASN A 296 -14.65 7.17 3.59
C ASN A 296 -13.72 6.36 2.70
N LEU A 297 -14.25 5.29 2.09
CA LEU A 297 -13.50 4.42 1.18
C LEU A 297 -13.00 5.22 -0.04
N ARG A 298 -13.86 6.06 -0.62
CA ARG A 298 -13.52 6.99 -1.71
C ARG A 298 -12.40 7.94 -1.33
N VAL A 299 -12.38 8.47 -0.11
CA VAL A 299 -11.27 9.32 0.35
C VAL A 299 -9.99 8.49 0.48
N LEU A 300 -10.05 7.30 1.09
CA LEU A 300 -8.89 6.45 1.33
C LEU A 300 -8.16 6.02 0.06
N ILE A 301 -8.90 5.78 -1.02
CA ILE A 301 -8.37 5.34 -2.32
C ILE A 301 -8.22 6.49 -3.33
N SER A 302 -8.43 7.75 -2.92
CA SER A 302 -8.11 8.91 -3.76
C SER A 302 -6.60 9.04 -3.95
N ARG A 303 -6.13 9.81 -4.94
CA ARG A 303 -4.68 10.00 -5.20
C ARG A 303 -3.89 10.51 -3.98
N GLU A 304 -4.57 11.30 -3.14
CA GLU A 304 -4.04 11.80 -1.87
C GLU A 304 -4.46 10.98 -0.65
N GLY A 305 -5.25 9.93 -0.88
CA GLY A 305 -5.77 9.05 0.14
C GLY A 305 -4.70 8.16 0.76
N LEU A 306 -4.88 7.84 2.04
CA LEU A 306 -3.94 7.03 2.82
C LEU A 306 -3.64 5.67 2.16
N TRP A 307 -4.67 4.95 1.68
CA TRP A 307 -4.50 3.61 1.13
C TRP A 307 -3.83 3.67 -0.23
N HIS A 308 -4.24 4.59 -1.10
CA HIS A 308 -3.57 4.77 -2.39
C HIS A 308 -2.11 5.16 -2.18
N GLY A 309 -1.84 6.18 -1.34
CA GLY A 309 -0.49 6.63 -1.05
C GLY A 309 0.39 5.51 -0.48
N PHE A 310 -0.14 4.73 0.47
CA PHE A 310 0.60 3.58 1.01
C PHE A 310 0.84 2.49 -0.04
N LEU A 311 -0.05 2.30 -1.02
CA LEU A 311 0.14 1.30 -2.07
C LEU A 311 1.07 1.79 -3.19
N THR A 312 1.17 3.08 -3.46
CA THR A 312 1.89 3.58 -4.65
C THR A 312 3.17 4.36 -4.32
N ARG A 313 3.23 5.12 -3.22
CA ARG A 313 4.34 6.05 -2.94
C ARG A 313 5.58 5.33 -2.40
N PRO A 314 6.78 5.92 -2.53
CA PRO A 314 7.98 5.47 -1.85
C PRO A 314 7.82 5.42 -0.33
N LEU A 315 8.07 4.26 0.28
CA LEU A 315 7.87 4.07 1.72
C LEU A 315 8.89 4.83 2.58
N THR A 316 10.08 5.09 2.03
CA THR A 316 11.15 5.83 2.72
C THR A 316 10.70 7.19 3.22
N HIS A 317 9.87 7.88 2.42
CA HIS A 317 9.37 9.22 2.71
C HIS A 317 7.87 9.24 3.05
N PHE A 318 7.19 8.10 3.02
CA PHE A 318 5.76 8.04 3.33
C PHE A 318 5.51 8.30 4.82
N ARG A 319 4.92 9.46 5.13
CA ARG A 319 4.61 9.93 6.49
C ARG A 319 3.16 10.39 6.59
N PRO A 320 2.21 9.46 6.75
CA PRO A 320 0.79 9.82 6.80
C PRO A 320 0.44 10.51 8.12
N VAL A 321 -0.56 11.39 8.05
CA VAL A 321 -1.20 12.00 9.23
C VAL A 321 -1.83 10.91 10.09
N GLY A 322 -1.72 11.05 11.42
CA GLY A 322 -2.22 10.07 12.37
C GLY A 322 -1.28 8.87 12.58
N ALA A 323 -0.08 8.89 11.98
CA ALA A 323 0.94 7.89 12.27
C ALA A 323 1.32 7.90 13.76
N PHE A 324 1.42 6.73 14.36
CA PHE A 324 1.81 6.59 15.77
C PHE A 324 2.65 5.33 16.02
N VAL A 325 3.40 5.35 17.11
CA VAL A 325 4.11 4.17 17.64
C VAL A 325 3.37 3.72 18.90
N PRO A 326 3.07 2.43 19.09
CA PRO A 326 2.46 1.96 20.33
C PRO A 326 3.33 2.32 21.54
N GLY A 327 2.74 2.97 22.56
CA GLY A 327 3.49 3.51 23.69
C GLY A 327 3.85 2.48 24.79
N ARG A 328 3.33 1.26 24.72
CA ARG A 328 3.61 0.17 25.68
C ARG A 328 3.62 -1.17 24.96
N GLU A 329 4.56 -2.04 25.34
CA GLU A 329 4.53 -3.46 24.96
C GLU A 329 3.18 -4.05 25.35
N TRP A 330 2.47 -4.57 24.36
CA TRP A 330 1.18 -5.20 24.60
C TRP A 330 1.36 -6.51 25.35
N ARG A 331 0.49 -6.76 26.33
CA ARG A 331 0.41 -8.04 27.02
C ARG A 331 -0.97 -8.65 26.81
N PRO A 332 -1.06 -9.97 26.58
CA PRO A 332 -2.34 -10.64 26.53
C PRO A 332 -3.13 -10.46 27.83
N ALA A 333 -4.46 -10.36 27.72
CA ALA A 333 -5.33 -10.41 28.89
C ALA A 333 -5.06 -11.63 29.79
N PRO A 334 -5.33 -11.53 31.11
CA PRO A 334 -5.07 -12.61 32.06
C PRO A 334 -5.60 -13.97 31.59
N VAL A 335 -4.81 -15.02 31.79
CA VAL A 335 -5.13 -16.38 31.32
C VAL A 335 -6.50 -16.83 31.79
N LEU A 336 -6.83 -16.65 33.08
CA LEU A 336 -8.12 -17.03 33.65
C LEU A 336 -9.29 -16.30 33.00
N ALA A 337 -9.19 -14.99 32.79
CA ALA A 337 -10.22 -14.20 32.11
C ALA A 337 -10.46 -14.76 30.70
N ARG A 338 -9.38 -15.04 29.95
CA ARG A 338 -9.49 -15.62 28.60
C ARG A 338 -10.08 -17.02 28.62
N ILE A 339 -9.76 -17.86 29.60
CA ILE A 339 -10.32 -19.21 29.70
C ILE A 339 -11.82 -19.13 29.93
N LEU A 340 -12.26 -18.32 30.90
CA LEU A 340 -13.68 -18.16 31.23
C LEU A 340 -14.48 -17.64 30.04
N THR A 341 -14.02 -16.55 29.42
CA THR A 341 -14.73 -15.94 28.28
C THR A 341 -14.74 -16.85 27.06
N ARG A 342 -13.65 -17.59 26.80
CA ARG A 342 -13.60 -18.54 25.66
C ARG A 342 -14.45 -19.77 25.88
N SER A 343 -14.49 -20.30 27.10
CA SER A 343 -15.39 -21.41 27.44
C SER A 343 -16.83 -21.00 27.22
N MET A 344 -17.23 -19.81 27.70
CA MET A 344 -18.56 -19.26 27.45
C MET A 344 -18.85 -19.07 25.96
N ALA A 345 -17.93 -18.45 25.22
CA ALA A 345 -18.08 -18.25 23.77
C ALA A 345 -18.17 -19.58 23.00
N TYR A 346 -17.43 -20.60 23.44
CA TYR A 346 -17.47 -21.94 22.84
C TYR A 346 -18.78 -22.67 23.18
N THR A 347 -19.33 -22.50 24.39
CA THR A 347 -20.67 -22.97 24.72
C THR A 347 -21.72 -22.34 23.81
N VAL A 348 -21.65 -21.02 23.59
CA VAL A 348 -22.52 -20.31 22.64
C VAL A 348 -22.37 -20.89 21.22
N PHE A 349 -21.14 -21.17 20.78
CA PHE A 349 -20.91 -21.85 19.51
C PHE A 349 -21.59 -23.22 19.45
N CYS A 350 -21.41 -24.09 20.46
CA CYS A 350 -22.03 -25.43 20.47
C CYS A 350 -23.57 -25.37 20.42
N LEU A 351 -24.18 -24.39 21.11
CA LEU A 351 -25.63 -24.22 21.12
C LEU A 351 -26.17 -23.69 19.79
N LEU A 352 -25.45 -22.77 19.14
CA LEU A 352 -25.92 -22.10 17.92
C LEU A 352 -25.43 -22.77 16.62
N ALA A 353 -24.42 -23.63 16.67
CA ALA A 353 -23.83 -24.27 15.48
C ALA A 353 -24.84 -25.08 14.66
N PRO A 354 -25.76 -25.88 15.25
CA PRO A 354 -26.77 -26.60 14.47
C PRO A 354 -27.67 -25.66 13.67
N PHE A 355 -28.08 -24.53 14.27
CA PHE A 355 -28.91 -23.52 13.61
C PHE A 355 -28.14 -22.77 12.52
N SER A 356 -26.88 -22.42 12.78
CA SER A 356 -26.02 -21.79 11.76
C SER A 356 -25.80 -22.73 10.57
N TRP A 357 -25.64 -24.03 10.82
CA TRP A 357 -25.47 -25.02 9.76
C TRP A 357 -26.75 -25.18 8.94
N LEU A 358 -27.91 -25.28 9.61
CA LEU A 358 -29.21 -25.37 8.95
C LEU A 358 -29.48 -24.13 8.08
N ARG A 359 -29.21 -22.93 8.61
CA ARG A 359 -29.36 -21.68 7.85
C ARG A 359 -28.52 -21.67 6.57
N ARG A 360 -27.25 -22.09 6.62
CA ARG A 360 -26.38 -22.15 5.42
C ARG A 360 -26.84 -23.16 4.38
N ARG A 361 -27.67 -24.15 4.75
CA ARG A 361 -28.31 -25.04 3.77
C ARG A 361 -29.53 -24.41 3.10
N LEU A 362 -30.20 -23.49 3.78
CA LEU A 362 -31.42 -22.84 3.30
C LEU A 362 -31.13 -21.55 2.51
N ASP A 363 -30.06 -20.83 2.88
CA ASP A 363 -29.59 -19.58 2.24
C ASP A 363 -28.05 -19.64 2.10
N PRO A 364 -27.54 -20.35 1.06
CA PRO A 364 -26.12 -20.67 0.89
C PRO A 364 -25.20 -19.48 0.57
#